data_AF-A0A7X7S8B7-F1
#
_entry.id   AF-A0A7X7S8B7-F1
#
_cell.length_a   1.000
_cell.length_b   1.000
_cell.length_c   1.000
_cell.angle_alpha   90.00
_cell.angle_beta   90.00
_cell.angle_gamma   90.00
#
_symmetry.space_group_name_H-M   'P 1'
#
loop_
_entity.id
_entity.type
_entity.pdbx_description
1 polymer ?
#
loop_
_entity_poly.entity_id
_entity_poly.type
_entity_poly.pdbx_seq_one_letter_code
_entity_poly.pdbx_strand_id
1 'polypeptide(L)'
;MSNQDKFKFVKKEEDFLIEEEVVEEKPEEKEETGKQLTAEELKKLEKRKKRRKFIITALIMSLISAVLFWFGILWQWRLDLMAVTDALTLTVILMFASGWAMLIWNLNILSPLIHGIKTFALMFVGKKPKLDYYSYTQKIQDEPISKYYIFACFITSAILLIPLVILLIIVLT
;
A
#
# COMPACT_ATOMS: atom_id res chain seq x y z
N MET A 1 -17.92 -47.95 -19.38
CA MET A 1 -17.86 -47.14 -18.14
C MET A 1 -16.63 -46.26 -18.23
N SER A 2 -16.81 -44.98 -18.55
CA SER A 2 -15.72 -43.99 -18.72
C SER A 2 -15.79 -43.03 -17.54
N ASN A 3 -14.77 -43.07 -16.67
CA ASN A 3 -14.63 -42.15 -15.53
C ASN A 3 -14.18 -40.79 -16.04
N GLN A 4 -15.12 -39.88 -16.26
CA GLN A 4 -14.87 -38.48 -16.67
C GLN A 4 -14.78 -37.50 -15.49
N ASP A 5 -14.62 -37.97 -14.26
CA ASP A 5 -14.64 -37.11 -13.06
C ASP A 5 -13.25 -36.79 -12.50
N LYS A 6 -12.37 -36.19 -13.30
CA LYS A 6 -11.21 -35.46 -12.75
C LYS A 6 -11.00 -34.17 -13.53
N PHE A 7 -10.75 -33.08 -12.80
CA PHE A 7 -10.58 -31.69 -13.25
C PHE A 7 -11.87 -30.88 -13.38
N LYS A 8 -12.51 -30.60 -12.23
CA LYS A 8 -13.27 -29.35 -12.08
C LYS A 8 -12.27 -28.21 -12.00
N PHE A 9 -12.08 -27.48 -13.10
CA PHE A 9 -11.46 -26.17 -13.05
C PHE A 9 -12.38 -25.26 -12.24
N VAL A 10 -11.90 -24.84 -11.06
CA VAL A 10 -12.53 -23.77 -10.30
C VAL A 10 -12.46 -22.53 -11.20
N LYS A 11 -13.59 -22.14 -11.78
CA LYS A 11 -13.76 -20.80 -12.37
C LYS A 11 -13.50 -19.81 -11.25
N LYS A 12 -12.28 -19.28 -11.20
CA LYS A 12 -11.96 -18.10 -10.41
C LYS A 12 -12.33 -16.94 -11.34
N GLU A 13 -13.49 -16.34 -11.10
CA GLU A 13 -13.79 -15.04 -11.68
C GLU A 13 -12.66 -14.11 -11.22
N GLU A 14 -11.90 -13.60 -12.17
CA GLU A 14 -10.90 -12.57 -11.94
C GLU A 14 -11.64 -11.26 -11.70
N ASP A 15 -12.23 -11.12 -10.50
CA ASP A 15 -12.50 -9.80 -9.95
C ASP A 15 -11.15 -9.16 -9.64
N PHE A 16 -10.64 -8.47 -10.66
CA PHE A 16 -9.41 -7.67 -10.66
C PHE A 16 -9.39 -6.57 -9.59
N LEU A 17 -10.53 -6.37 -8.92
CA LEU A 17 -10.67 -5.58 -7.72
C LEU A 17 -11.19 -6.54 -6.65
N ILE A 18 -10.31 -6.97 -5.74
CA ILE A 18 -10.73 -7.57 -4.48
C ILE A 18 -11.77 -6.61 -3.90
N GLU A 19 -13.04 -6.97 -3.85
CA GLU A 19 -14.02 -6.16 -3.14
C GLU A 19 -13.64 -6.19 -1.66
N GLU A 20 -13.68 -5.02 -1.01
CA GLU A 20 -13.65 -5.00 0.45
C GLU A 20 -14.89 -5.75 0.93
N GLU A 21 -14.76 -7.02 1.30
CA GLU A 21 -15.62 -7.57 2.33
C GLU A 21 -15.40 -6.70 3.56
N VAL A 22 -16.32 -5.77 3.75
CA VAL A 22 -16.52 -5.05 5.00
C VAL A 22 -16.85 -6.14 6.02
N VAL A 23 -15.80 -6.68 6.66
CA VAL A 23 -15.96 -7.43 7.89
C VAL A 23 -16.55 -6.43 8.88
N GLU A 24 -17.88 -6.48 9.01
CA GLU A 24 -18.59 -5.93 10.14
C GLU A 24 -18.00 -6.61 11.38
N GLU A 25 -16.99 -5.97 11.98
CA GLU A 25 -16.63 -6.23 13.36
C GLU A 25 -17.90 -5.94 14.18
N LYS A 26 -18.64 -7.00 14.50
CA LYS A 26 -19.62 -6.98 15.58
C LYS A 26 -18.92 -6.35 16.78
N PRO A 27 -19.40 -5.20 17.30
CA PRO A 27 -18.79 -4.61 18.47
C PRO A 27 -19.05 -5.59 19.62
N GLU A 28 -17.98 -6.21 20.12
CA GLU A 28 -18.00 -6.84 21.43
C GLU A 28 -18.50 -5.79 22.43
N GLU A 29 -19.66 -6.11 23.03
CA GLU A 29 -20.29 -5.36 24.09
C GLU A 29 -19.27 -5.15 25.22
N LYS A 30 -18.71 -3.94 25.28
CA LYS A 30 -18.25 -3.38 26.55
C LYS A 30 -19.42 -2.60 27.12
N GLU A 31 -20.19 -3.29 27.94
CA GLU A 31 -21.13 -2.66 28.86
C GLU A 31 -20.41 -1.64 29.77
N GLU A 32 -21.21 -0.66 30.18
CA GLU A 32 -21.02 0.29 31.28
C GLU A 32 -20.22 1.57 31.00
N THR A 33 -20.86 2.54 30.33
CA THR A 33 -21.42 3.73 31.04
C THR A 33 -22.35 4.56 30.14
N GLY A 34 -23.65 4.44 30.39
CA GLY A 34 -24.65 5.53 30.41
C GLY A 34 -24.62 6.62 29.32
N LYS A 35 -24.99 6.27 28.08
CA LYS A 35 -25.86 7.07 27.19
C LYS A 35 -26.17 6.20 25.97
N GLN A 36 -27.44 5.85 25.76
CA GLN A 36 -27.88 5.27 24.49
C GLN A 36 -27.68 6.34 23.42
N LEU A 37 -26.51 6.33 22.78
CA LEU A 37 -26.21 7.22 21.65
C LEU A 37 -27.21 6.88 20.55
N THR A 38 -28.00 7.87 20.13
CA THR A 38 -28.94 7.73 19.02
C THR A 38 -28.18 7.27 17.77
N ALA A 39 -28.80 6.49 16.88
CA ALA A 39 -28.16 6.03 15.63
C ALA A 39 -27.50 7.18 14.82
N GLU A 40 -28.01 8.41 14.97
CA GLU A 40 -27.41 9.61 14.38
C GLU A 40 -26.09 10.05 15.05
N GLU A 41 -25.96 9.88 16.37
CA GLU A 41 -24.75 10.23 17.12
C GLU A 41 -23.62 9.23 16.84
N LEU A 42 -23.95 7.94 16.75
CA LEU A 42 -22.99 6.90 16.32
C LEU A 42 -22.45 7.19 14.91
N LYS A 43 -23.32 7.51 13.95
CA LYS A 43 -22.92 7.93 12.59
C LYS A 43 -22.03 9.18 12.58
N LYS A 44 -22.30 10.16 13.45
CA LYS A 44 -21.46 11.37 13.58
C LYS A 44 -20.08 11.03 14.17
N LEU A 45 -20.00 10.16 15.17
CA LEU A 45 -18.73 9.72 15.77
C LEU A 45 -17.88 8.92 14.79
N GLU A 46 -18.46 8.01 14.03
CA GLU A 46 -17.77 7.26 12.98
C GLU A 46 -17.19 8.18 11.90
N LYS A 47 -17.99 9.16 11.42
CA LYS A 47 -17.50 10.16 10.46
C LYS A 47 -16.32 10.96 11.01
N ARG A 48 -16.36 11.35 12.29
CA ARG A 48 -15.24 12.05 12.96
C ARG A 48 -14.00 11.16 13.08
N LYS A 49 -14.16 9.89 13.45
CA LYS A 49 -13.07 8.91 13.51
C LYS A 49 -12.43 8.71 12.13
N LYS A 50 -13.24 8.52 11.08
CA LYS A 50 -12.78 8.41 9.69
C LYS A 50 -12.01 9.65 9.26
N ARG A 51 -12.57 10.85 9.45
CA ARG A 51 -11.89 12.13 9.13
C ARG A 51 -10.56 12.28 9.87
N ARG A 52 -10.53 11.98 11.18
CA ARG A 52 -9.29 12.01 11.97
C ARG A 52 -8.24 11.06 11.40
N LYS A 53 -8.63 9.83 11.05
CA LYS A 53 -7.72 8.85 10.41
C LYS A 53 -7.15 9.37 9.09
N PHE A 54 -7.99 9.97 8.25
CA PHE A 54 -7.53 10.61 7.00
C PHE A 54 -6.55 11.75 7.24
N ILE A 55 -6.85 12.67 8.17
CA ILE A 55 -5.97 13.80 8.48
C ILE A 55 -4.63 13.32 9.01
N ILE A 56 -4.63 12.36 9.96
CA ILE A 56 -3.39 11.80 10.51
C ILE A 56 -2.57 11.14 9.40
N THR A 57 -3.20 10.35 8.53
CA THR A 57 -2.51 9.69 7.42
C THR A 57 -1.94 10.70 6.43
N ALA A 58 -2.70 11.75 6.10
CA ALA A 58 -2.23 12.83 5.23
C ALA A 58 -1.03 13.57 5.86
N LEU A 59 -1.05 13.82 7.16
CA LEU A 59 0.08 14.42 7.88
C LEU A 59 1.32 13.51 7.85
N ILE A 60 1.15 12.22 8.10
CA ILE A 60 2.26 11.25 8.04
C ILE A 60 2.84 11.17 6.63
N MET A 61 2.00 11.05 5.60
CA MET A 61 2.45 10.99 4.21
C MET A 61 3.12 12.30 3.77
N SER A 62 2.60 13.44 4.20
CA SER A 62 3.23 14.74 4.00
C SER A 62 4.62 14.79 4.63
N LEU A 63 4.75 14.34 5.89
CA LEU A 63 6.05 14.27 6.58
C LEU A 63 7.04 13.36 5.85
N ILE A 64 6.60 12.16 5.43
CA ILE A 64 7.44 11.23 4.65
C ILE A 64 7.90 11.88 3.34
N SER A 65 6.99 12.53 2.61
CA SER A 65 7.34 13.21 1.36
C SER A 65 8.32 14.37 1.57
N ALA A 66 8.17 15.14 2.65
CA ALA A 66 9.09 16.21 2.99
C ALA A 66 10.50 15.68 3.30
N VAL A 67 10.60 14.56 4.02
CA VAL A 67 11.88 13.89 4.30
C VAL A 67 12.53 13.37 3.01
N LEU A 68 11.76 12.73 2.13
CA LEU A 68 12.25 12.25 0.83
C LEU A 68 12.72 13.39 -0.06
N PHE A 69 11.95 14.48 -0.11
CA PHE A 69 12.31 15.68 -0.87
C PHE A 69 13.58 16.33 -0.33
N TRP A 70 13.67 16.49 0.98
CA TRP A 70 14.87 17.00 1.64
C TRP A 70 16.10 16.13 1.36
N PHE A 71 15.94 14.80 1.39
CA PHE A 71 16.99 13.87 1.01
C PHE A 71 17.41 14.06 -0.46
N GLY A 72 16.46 14.26 -1.38
CA GLY A 72 16.75 14.57 -2.78
C GLY A 72 17.57 15.85 -2.96
N ILE A 73 17.24 16.90 -2.22
CA ILE A 73 17.99 18.16 -2.23
C ILE A 73 19.41 17.98 -1.66
N LEU A 74 19.52 17.32 -0.49
CA LEU A 74 20.81 17.04 0.14
C LEU A 74 21.72 16.19 -0.75
N TRP A 75 21.15 15.28 -1.54
CA TRP A 75 21.92 14.45 -2.47
C TRP A 75 22.58 15.29 -3.57
N GLN A 76 21.91 16.35 -4.04
CA GLN A 76 22.36 17.16 -5.17
C GLN A 76 23.29 18.31 -4.78
N TRP A 77 23.31 18.72 -3.51
CA TRP A 77 24.10 19.87 -3.01
C TRP A 77 23.87 21.18 -3.78
N ARG A 78 22.71 21.32 -4.43
CA ARG A 78 22.31 22.49 -5.22
C ARG A 78 20.87 22.88 -4.88
N LEU A 79 20.57 24.18 -4.95
CA LEU A 79 19.25 24.74 -4.63
C LEU A 79 18.64 25.51 -5.82
N ASP A 80 19.14 25.28 -7.02
CA ASP A 80 18.60 25.88 -8.24
C ASP A 80 17.22 25.32 -8.56
N LEU A 81 16.43 26.02 -9.37
CA LEU A 81 15.08 25.60 -9.77
C LEU A 81 15.06 24.18 -10.39
N MET A 82 16.11 23.84 -11.13
CA MET A 82 16.30 22.50 -11.70
C MET A 82 16.51 21.43 -10.61
N ALA A 83 17.32 21.73 -9.59
CA ALA A 83 17.55 20.81 -8.47
C ALA A 83 16.26 20.58 -7.67
N VAL A 84 15.47 21.63 -7.45
CA VAL A 84 14.14 21.51 -6.83
C VAL A 84 13.22 20.60 -7.64
N THR A 85 13.23 20.76 -8.97
CA THR A 85 12.40 19.95 -9.88
C THR A 85 12.84 18.49 -9.87
N ASP A 86 14.14 18.22 -9.89
CA ASP A 86 14.69 16.86 -9.85
C ASP A 86 14.42 16.18 -8.51
N ALA A 87 14.60 16.88 -7.38
CA ALA A 87 14.31 16.36 -6.05
C ALA A 87 12.81 16.05 -5.87
N LEU A 88 11.93 16.91 -6.41
CA LEU A 88 10.49 16.66 -6.41
C LEU A 88 10.12 15.48 -7.31
N THR A 89 10.75 15.37 -8.48
CA THR A 89 10.60 14.22 -9.39
C THR A 89 10.95 12.92 -8.68
N LEU A 90 12.11 12.88 -8.03
CA LEU A 90 12.55 11.72 -7.25
C LEU A 90 11.53 11.37 -6.15
N THR A 91 11.03 12.38 -5.43
CA THR A 91 10.04 12.19 -4.36
C THR A 91 8.74 11.58 -4.89
N VAL A 92 8.22 12.09 -6.02
CA VAL A 92 7.02 11.56 -6.68
C VAL A 92 7.24 10.10 -7.09
N ILE A 93 8.37 9.81 -7.76
CA ILE A 93 8.69 8.44 -8.21
C ILE A 93 8.79 7.47 -7.03
N LEU A 94 9.47 7.85 -5.94
CA LEU A 94 9.62 6.99 -4.77
C LEU A 94 8.28 6.74 -4.06
N MET A 95 7.43 7.76 -3.95
CA MET A 95 6.10 7.60 -3.36
C MET A 95 5.20 6.71 -4.21
N PHE A 96 5.21 6.93 -5.53
CA PHE A 96 4.48 6.08 -6.48
C PHE A 96 4.99 4.63 -6.43
N ALA A 97 6.30 4.44 -6.50
CA ALA A 97 6.95 3.13 -6.47
C ALA A 97 6.66 2.38 -5.17
N SER A 98 6.57 3.08 -4.03
CA SER A 98 6.20 2.47 -2.75
C SER A 98 4.77 1.93 -2.78
N GLY A 99 3.81 2.72 -3.28
CA GLY A 99 2.43 2.26 -3.49
C GLY A 99 2.34 1.07 -4.44
N TRP A 100 3.07 1.16 -5.56
CA TRP A 100 3.16 0.11 -6.57
C TRP A 100 3.76 -1.19 -6.03
N ALA A 101 4.84 -1.10 -5.23
CA ALA A 101 5.48 -2.25 -4.62
C ALA A 101 4.54 -2.98 -3.65
N MET A 102 3.76 -2.24 -2.84
CA MET A 102 2.75 -2.83 -1.96
C MET A 102 1.61 -3.50 -2.74
N LEU A 103 1.20 -2.92 -3.86
CA LEU A 103 0.20 -3.52 -4.75
C LEU A 103 0.71 -4.82 -5.37
N ILE A 104 1.92 -4.81 -5.92
CA ILE A 104 2.59 -5.99 -6.48
C ILE A 104 2.76 -7.09 -5.42
N TRP A 105 3.11 -6.69 -4.19
CA TRP A 105 3.24 -7.60 -3.06
C TRP A 105 1.92 -8.33 -2.78
N ASN A 106 0.81 -7.59 -2.66
CA ASN A 106 -0.51 -8.18 -2.44
C ASN A 106 -0.94 -9.14 -3.56
N LEU A 107 -0.54 -8.87 -4.80
CA LEU A 107 -0.82 -9.74 -5.95
C LEU A 107 0.11 -10.96 -6.06
N ASN A 108 1.07 -11.13 -5.13
CA ASN A 108 2.05 -12.21 -5.17
C ASN A 108 2.88 -12.28 -6.47
N ILE A 109 2.94 -11.21 -7.25
CA ILE A 109 3.59 -11.22 -8.59
C ILE A 109 5.09 -11.53 -8.45
N LEU A 110 5.74 -10.97 -7.43
CA LEU A 110 7.17 -11.17 -7.18
C LEU A 110 7.45 -12.35 -6.22
N SER A 111 6.43 -13.03 -5.72
CA SER A 111 6.60 -14.13 -4.76
C SER A 111 7.50 -15.27 -5.27
N PRO A 112 7.38 -15.74 -6.54
CA PRO A 112 8.29 -16.76 -7.08
C PRO A 112 9.76 -16.28 -7.08
N LEU A 113 9.98 -15.02 -7.46
CA LEU A 113 11.32 -14.45 -7.58
C LEU A 113 11.95 -14.24 -6.19
N ILE A 114 11.21 -13.66 -5.25
CA ILE A 114 11.70 -13.42 -3.88
C ILE A 114 11.97 -14.74 -3.16
N HIS A 115 11.06 -15.71 -3.27
CA HIS A 115 11.24 -17.02 -2.67
C HIS A 115 12.38 -17.82 -3.32
N GLY A 116 12.50 -17.73 -4.65
CA GLY A 116 13.59 -18.35 -5.41
C GLY A 116 14.96 -17.81 -5.01
N ILE A 117 15.12 -16.48 -5.00
CA ILE A 117 16.36 -15.82 -4.57
C ILE A 117 16.68 -16.16 -3.11
N LYS A 118 15.68 -16.16 -2.21
CA LYS A 118 15.88 -16.50 -0.81
C LYS A 118 16.36 -17.94 -0.63
N THR A 119 15.77 -18.88 -1.36
CA THR A 119 16.15 -20.30 -1.30
C THR A 119 17.54 -20.51 -1.88
N PHE A 120 17.84 -19.85 -3.01
CA PHE A 120 19.16 -19.86 -3.64
C PHE A 120 20.24 -19.28 -2.72
N ALA A 121 19.98 -18.12 -2.10
CA ALA A 121 20.91 -17.50 -1.15
C ALA A 121 21.14 -18.37 0.10
N LEU A 122 20.08 -18.98 0.63
CA LEU A 122 20.18 -19.89 1.79
C LEU A 122 20.97 -21.15 1.48
N MET A 123 21.01 -21.59 0.21
CA MET A 123 21.83 -22.72 -0.23
C MET A 123 23.32 -22.47 0.00
N PHE A 124 23.82 -21.25 -0.25
CA PHE A 124 25.23 -20.90 0.03
C PHE A 124 25.56 -20.93 1.53
N VAL A 125 24.57 -20.76 2.39
CA VAL A 125 24.71 -20.81 3.86
C VAL A 125 24.35 -22.21 4.41
N GLY A 126 24.00 -23.17 3.54
CA GLY A 126 23.61 -24.53 3.91
C GLY A 126 22.30 -24.63 4.70
N LYS A 127 21.43 -23.61 4.63
CA LYS A 127 20.16 -23.56 5.37
C LYS A 127 18.98 -23.80 4.43
N LYS A 128 17.90 -24.40 4.98
CA LYS A 128 16.62 -24.51 4.27
C LYS A 128 15.69 -23.33 4.60
N PRO A 129 14.84 -22.90 3.66
CA PRO A 129 13.81 -21.90 3.96
C PRO A 129 12.83 -22.45 5.01
N LYS A 130 12.39 -21.58 5.93
CA LYS A 130 11.46 -21.95 7.03
C LYS A 130 10.04 -22.22 6.56
N LEU A 131 9.63 -21.56 5.48
CA LEU A 131 8.33 -21.71 4.83
C LEU A 131 8.59 -22.26 3.43
N ASP A 132 7.74 -23.18 2.99
CA ASP A 132 7.62 -23.58 1.60
C ASP A 132 6.97 -22.46 0.77
N TYR A 133 7.07 -22.58 -0.55
CA TYR A 133 6.55 -21.58 -1.48
C TYR A 133 5.03 -21.37 -1.31
N TYR A 134 4.28 -22.46 -1.13
CA TYR A 134 2.82 -22.39 -1.03
C TYR A 134 2.40 -21.66 0.25
N SER A 135 2.89 -22.07 1.42
CA SER A 135 2.59 -21.36 2.67
C SER A 135 3.10 -19.92 2.69
N TYR A 136 4.18 -19.61 1.97
CA TYR A 136 4.63 -18.23 1.79
C TYR A 136 3.61 -17.38 1.01
N THR A 137 3.11 -17.88 -0.12
CA THR A 137 2.10 -17.16 -0.92
C THR A 137 0.75 -17.07 -0.22
N GLN A 138 0.35 -18.13 0.49
CA GLN A 138 -0.90 -18.17 1.24
C GLN A 138 -0.89 -17.14 2.37
N LYS A 139 0.22 -17.02 3.11
CA LYS A 139 0.38 -15.98 4.14
C LYS A 139 0.12 -14.56 3.60
N ILE A 140 0.59 -14.26 2.39
CA ILE A 140 0.40 -12.94 1.77
C ILE A 140 -1.06 -12.70 1.37
N GLN A 141 -1.79 -13.77 1.00
CA GLN A 141 -3.22 -13.70 0.70
C GLN A 141 -4.06 -13.56 1.98
N ASP A 142 -3.66 -14.24 3.06
CA ASP A 142 -4.37 -14.21 4.34
C ASP A 142 -4.16 -12.88 5.08
N GLU A 143 -2.97 -12.29 4.96
CA GLU A 143 -2.60 -11.02 5.61
C GLU A 143 -2.12 -9.98 4.58
N PRO A 144 -3.00 -9.49 3.69
CA PRO A 144 -2.61 -8.51 2.68
C PRO A 144 -2.35 -7.14 3.32
N ILE A 145 -1.47 -6.36 2.69
CA ILE A 145 -1.28 -4.96 3.07
C ILE A 145 -2.60 -4.21 2.84
N SER A 146 -3.07 -3.48 3.84
CA SER A 146 -4.33 -2.74 3.74
C SER A 146 -4.33 -1.79 2.53
N LYS A 147 -5.35 -1.90 1.68
CA LYS A 147 -5.56 -1.06 0.49
C LYS A 147 -5.53 0.43 0.83
N TYR A 148 -5.95 0.79 2.04
CA TYR A 148 -5.91 2.15 2.55
C TYR A 148 -4.51 2.79 2.41
N TYR A 149 -3.46 2.07 2.77
CA TYR A 149 -2.09 2.59 2.68
C TYR A 149 -1.58 2.66 1.24
N ILE A 150 -2.00 1.71 0.40
CA ILE A 150 -1.69 1.69 -1.04
C ILE A 150 -2.28 2.93 -1.72
N PHE A 151 -3.57 3.17 -1.53
CA PHE A 151 -4.24 4.35 -2.07
C PHE A 151 -3.69 5.65 -1.48
N ALA A 152 -3.32 5.67 -0.20
CA ALA A 152 -2.68 6.84 0.39
C ALA A 152 -1.36 7.21 -0.30
N CYS A 153 -0.52 6.23 -0.68
CA CYS A 153 0.70 6.48 -1.46
C CYS A 153 0.38 7.05 -2.84
N PHE A 154 -0.57 6.46 -3.57
CA PHE A 154 -0.93 6.95 -4.91
C PHE A 154 -1.55 8.35 -4.87
N ILE A 155 -2.46 8.62 -3.93
CA ILE A 155 -3.08 9.94 -3.77
C ILE A 155 -2.00 10.98 -3.43
N THR A 156 -1.09 10.65 -2.51
CA THR A 156 0.00 11.58 -2.15
C THR A 156 0.91 11.85 -3.35
N SER A 157 1.29 10.80 -4.08
CA SER A 157 2.07 10.95 -5.32
C SER A 157 1.36 11.81 -6.36
N ALA A 158 0.05 11.64 -6.54
CA ALA A 158 -0.75 12.43 -7.47
C ALA A 158 -0.83 13.91 -7.05
N ILE A 159 -0.95 14.19 -5.75
CA ILE A 159 -0.93 15.56 -5.22
C ILE A 159 0.42 16.22 -5.46
N LEU A 160 1.53 15.51 -5.23
CA LEU A 160 2.89 16.01 -5.47
C LEU A 160 3.22 16.18 -6.97
N LEU A 161 2.51 15.47 -7.84
CA LEU A 161 2.66 15.60 -9.28
C LEU A 161 2.16 16.97 -9.78
N ILE A 162 1.17 17.59 -9.12
CA ILE A 162 0.66 18.92 -9.49
C ILE A 162 1.76 20.00 -9.46
N PRO A 163 2.44 20.26 -8.32
CA PRO A 163 3.53 21.24 -8.29
C PRO A 163 4.70 20.82 -9.17
N LEU A 164 4.96 19.52 -9.33
CA LEU A 164 6.00 19.04 -10.23
C LEU A 164 5.73 19.41 -11.70
N VAL A 165 4.50 19.21 -12.18
CA VAL A 165 4.13 19.58 -13.55
C VAL A 165 4.25 21.10 -13.75
N ILE A 166 3.83 21.90 -12.77
CA ILE A 166 3.99 23.35 -12.84
C ILE A 166 5.47 23.74 -12.94
N LEU A 167 6.33 23.17 -12.09
CA LEU A 167 7.77 23.43 -12.13
C LEU A 167 8.41 22.98 -13.44
N LEU A 168 8.03 21.79 -13.96
CA LEU A 168 8.52 21.30 -15.24
C LEU A 168 8.16 22.24 -16.39
N ILE A 169 6.93 22.79 -16.40
CA ILE A 169 6.53 23.78 -17.41
C ILE A 169 7.42 25.02 -17.32
N ILE A 170 7.64 25.54 -16.11
CA ILE A 170 8.48 26.74 -15.90
C ILE A 170 9.94 26.50 -16.30
N VAL A 171 10.49 25.32 -16.02
CA VAL A 171 11.89 24.99 -16.34
C VAL A 171 12.09 24.73 -17.84
N LEU A 172 11.06 24.24 -18.55
CA LEU A 172 11.14 23.98 -19.99
C LEU A 172 10.94 25.23 -20.86
N THR A 173 10.25 26.25 -20.35
CA THR A 173 10.01 27.53 -21.05
C THR A 173 11.14 28.51 -20.82
#